data_AF-A0A2I9D4U6-F1
#
_entry.id   AF-A0A2I9D4U6-F1
#
_cell.length_a   1.000
_cell.length_b   1.000
_cell.length_c   1.000
_cell.angle_alpha   90.00
_cell.angle_beta   90.00
_cell.angle_gamma   90.00
#
_symmetry.space_group_name_H-M   'P 1'
#
loop_
_entity.id
_entity.type
_entity.pdbx_description
1 polymer ?
#
loop_
_entity_poly.entity_id
_entity_poly.type
_entity_poly.pdbx_seq_one_letter_code
_entity_poly.pdbx_strand_id
1 'polypeptide(L)'
;MRLTDEQWAILAPLLPPPEKQTRRGRPRRGDKELLEGILWVLGTGAQWHHLPRPEYPPKSTCFERFQEWNERGVFPNILGQLYELLEDQGLLDLREAFIDGTFSAAKKGARTLAQPRRARAPKSC
;
A
#
# COMPACT_ATOMS: atom_id res chain seq x y z
N MET A 1 -1.60 -2.14 11.69
CA MET A 1 -0.64 -1.35 12.48
C MET A 1 -0.95 0.13 12.27
N ARG A 2 -0.71 0.98 13.27
CA ARG A 2 -0.81 2.45 13.14
C ARG A 2 0.59 3.04 13.31
N LEU A 3 0.92 4.04 12.50
CA LEU A 3 2.23 4.68 12.53
C LEU A 3 2.16 5.94 13.40
N THR A 4 3.08 6.08 14.34
CA THR A 4 3.24 7.34 15.07
C THR A 4 3.69 8.43 14.12
N ASP A 5 3.45 9.69 14.47
CA ASP A 5 3.86 10.80 13.60
C ASP A 5 5.39 10.90 13.47
N GLU A 6 6.13 10.46 14.48
CA GLU A 6 7.59 10.36 14.45
C GLU A 6 8.07 9.29 13.45
N GLN A 7 7.51 8.08 13.52
CA GLN A 7 7.80 7.03 12.54
C GLN A 7 7.43 7.48 11.13
N TRP A 8 6.27 8.12 10.98
CA TRP A 8 5.83 8.64 9.69
C TRP A 8 6.75 9.73 9.16
N ALA A 9 7.26 10.64 10.00
CA ALA A 9 8.18 11.69 9.58
C ALA A 9 9.50 11.13 8.99
N ILE A 10 9.93 9.95 9.46
CA ILE A 10 11.12 9.25 8.96
C ILE A 10 10.81 8.49 7.67
N LEU A 11 9.61 7.90 7.55
CA LEU A 11 9.23 7.09 6.40
C LEU A 11 8.72 7.92 5.21
N ALA A 12 8.04 9.04 5.46
CA ALA A 12 7.43 9.88 4.43
C ALA A 12 8.43 10.37 3.36
N PRO A 13 9.67 10.76 3.68
CA PRO A 13 10.67 11.16 2.68
C PRO A 13 11.13 10.04 1.74
N LEU A 14 10.97 8.77 2.14
CA LEU A 14 11.35 7.61 1.33
C LEU A 14 10.33 7.32 0.23
N LEU A 15 9.11 7.82 0.40
CA LEU A 15 8.06 7.65 -0.58
C LEU A 15 8.36 8.48 -1.83
N PRO A 16 8.01 7.96 -3.03
CA PRO A 16 8.17 8.73 -4.24
C PRO A 16 7.33 10.00 -4.11
N PRO A 17 7.83 11.15 -4.61
CA PRO A 17 7.09 12.39 -4.53
C PRO A 17 5.71 12.18 -5.17
N PRO A 18 4.65 12.78 -4.59
CA PRO A 18 3.31 12.62 -5.12
C PRO A 18 3.31 13.09 -6.57
N GLU A 19 3.18 12.13 -7.49
CA GLU A 19 3.15 12.44 -8.91
C GLU A 19 2.07 13.49 -9.16
N LYS A 20 2.43 14.59 -9.83
CA LYS A 20 1.61 15.80 -9.95
C LYS A 20 0.18 15.40 -10.31
N GLN A 21 -0.74 15.65 -9.38
CA GLN A 21 -2.14 15.33 -9.59
C GLN A 21 -2.63 16.17 -10.76
N THR A 22 -2.86 15.55 -11.91
CA THR A 22 -3.53 16.23 -13.01
C THR A 22 -4.89 16.67 -12.48
N ARG A 23 -5.29 17.92 -12.76
CA ARG A 23 -6.42 18.64 -12.14
C ARG A 23 -7.81 17.99 -12.32
N ARG A 24 -7.88 16.74 -12.80
CA ARG A 24 -9.07 15.96 -13.10
C ARG A 24 -8.96 14.56 -12.45
N GLY A 25 -9.47 14.39 -11.23
CA GLY A 25 -9.54 13.09 -10.58
C GLY A 25 -10.00 13.15 -9.11
N ARG A 26 -10.39 12.01 -8.54
CA ARG A 26 -10.65 11.88 -7.09
C ARG A 26 -9.33 12.16 -6.35
N PRO A 27 -9.35 12.94 -5.25
CA PRO A 27 -8.16 13.18 -4.44
C PRO A 27 -7.48 11.86 -4.08
N ARG A 28 -6.15 11.80 -4.22
CA ARG A 28 -5.37 10.65 -3.74
C ARG A 28 -5.61 10.50 -2.24
N ARG A 29 -5.65 9.25 -1.77
CA ARG A 29 -5.67 8.96 -0.33
C ARG A 29 -4.29 9.29 0.25
N GLY A 30 -4.25 9.57 1.55
CA GLY A 30 -2.98 9.85 2.20
C GLY A 30 -2.07 8.62 2.13
N ASP A 31 -0.81 8.82 1.76
CA ASP A 31 0.16 7.71 1.67
C ASP A 31 0.35 7.03 3.04
N LYS A 32 0.20 7.77 4.15
CA LYS A 32 0.21 7.23 5.52
C LYS A 32 -0.87 6.18 5.72
N GLU A 33 -2.12 6.52 5.39
CA GLU A 33 -3.28 5.63 5.56
C GLU A 33 -3.14 4.37 4.69
N LEU A 34 -2.59 4.53 3.48
CA LEU A 34 -2.33 3.41 2.57
C LEU A 34 -1.25 2.49 3.14
N LEU A 35 -0.15 3.05 3.62
CA LEU A 35 0.94 2.29 4.24
C LEU A 35 0.46 1.55 5.49
N GLU A 36 -0.32 2.18 6.37
CA GLU A 36 -0.89 1.54 7.55
C GLU A 36 -1.80 0.35 7.21
N GLY A 37 -2.61 0.48 6.16
CA GLY A 37 -3.46 -0.62 5.67
C GLY A 37 -2.65 -1.77 5.09
N ILE A 38 -1.60 -1.47 4.33
CA ILE A 38 -0.66 -2.47 3.79
C ILE A 38 0.03 -3.21 4.95
N LEU A 39 0.58 -2.47 5.92
CA LEU A 39 1.24 -3.04 7.09
C LEU A 39 0.29 -3.86 7.97
N TRP A 40 -0.99 -3.51 8.05
CA TRP A 40 -1.98 -4.33 8.75
C TRP A 40 -2.16 -5.69 8.08
N VAL A 41 -2.33 -5.73 6.76
CA VAL A 41 -2.48 -6.99 6.00
C VAL A 41 -1.24 -7.86 6.16
N LEU A 42 -0.06 -7.26 6.03
CA LEU A 42 1.20 -7.99 6.09
C LEU A 42 1.54 -8.47 7.50
N GLY A 43 1.30 -7.64 8.52
CA GLY A 43 1.52 -8.05 9.92
C GLY A 43 0.52 -9.07 10.45
N THR A 44 -0.70 -9.13 9.89
CA THR A 44 -1.72 -10.12 10.31
C THR A 44 -1.72 -11.39 9.45
N GLY A 45 -1.07 -11.38 8.29
CA GLY A 45 -1.17 -12.43 7.27
C GLY A 45 -2.59 -12.60 6.69
N ALA A 46 -3.53 -11.70 7.01
CA ALA A 46 -4.91 -11.82 6.56
C ALA A 46 -5.02 -11.55 5.05
N GLN A 47 -6.05 -12.09 4.40
CA GLN A 47 -6.31 -11.72 3.01
C GLN A 47 -6.74 -10.25 2.91
N TRP A 48 -6.40 -9.58 1.80
CA TRP A 48 -6.84 -8.21 1.50
C TRP A 48 -8.36 -7.98 1.63
N HIS A 49 -9.18 -9.04 1.45
CA HIS A 49 -10.63 -8.95 1.62
C HIS A 49 -11.03 -8.64 3.07
N HIS A 50 -10.25 -9.11 4.06
CA HIS A 50 -10.50 -8.94 5.48
C HIS A 50 -10.03 -7.59 6.04
N LEU A 51 -9.46 -6.72 5.20
CA LEU A 51 -9.04 -5.39 5.63
C LEU A 51 -10.24 -4.63 6.25
N PRO A 52 -10.19 -4.28 7.55
CA PRO A 52 -11.30 -3.65 8.25
C PRO A 52 -11.71 -2.32 7.62
N ARG A 53 -13.02 -2.08 7.58
CA ARG A 53 -13.61 -0.79 7.19
C ARG A 53 -14.49 -0.31 8.33
N PRO A 54 -14.52 0.99 8.63
CA PRO A 54 -13.96 2.12 7.85
C PRO A 54 -12.50 2.51 8.17
N GLU A 55 -11.82 1.76 9.05
CA GLU A 55 -10.53 2.14 9.65
C GLU A 55 -9.39 2.29 8.64
N TYR A 56 -9.46 1.55 7.53
CA TYR A 56 -8.44 1.54 6.48
C TYR A 56 -9.01 1.93 5.12
N PRO A 57 -8.15 2.43 4.20
CA PRO A 57 -8.56 2.71 2.82
C PRO A 57 -9.09 1.46 2.11
N PRO A 58 -9.75 1.63 0.96
CA PRO A 58 -10.22 0.51 0.16
C PRO A 58 -9.09 -0.46 -0.19
N LYS A 59 -9.29 -1.75 0.09
CA LYS A 59 -8.33 -2.82 -0.19
C LYS A 59 -7.70 -2.79 -1.59
N SER A 60 -8.49 -2.43 -2.62
CA SER A 60 -7.99 -2.32 -3.99
C SER A 60 -6.94 -1.21 -4.12
N THR A 61 -7.17 -0.05 -3.49
CA THR A 61 -6.23 1.06 -3.49
C THR A 61 -4.96 0.75 -2.70
N CYS A 62 -5.08 0.06 -1.57
CA CYS A 62 -3.92 -0.42 -0.80
C CYS A 62 -3.08 -1.40 -1.62
N PHE A 63 -3.72 -2.39 -2.28
CA PHE A 63 -3.04 -3.39 -3.09
C PHE A 63 -2.35 -2.79 -4.32
N GLU A 64 -3.05 -1.93 -5.08
CA GLU A 64 -2.46 -1.22 -6.23
C GLU A 64 -1.24 -0.40 -5.82
N ARG A 65 -1.32 0.31 -4.69
CA ARG A 65 -0.21 1.13 -4.17
C ARG A 65 0.96 0.25 -3.70
N PHE A 66 0.67 -0.86 -3.02
CA PHE A 66 1.68 -1.82 -2.61
C PHE A 66 2.45 -2.40 -3.80
N GLN A 67 1.75 -2.78 -4.87
CA GLN A 67 2.40 -3.25 -6.09
C GLN A 67 3.28 -2.16 -6.70
N GLU A 68 2.77 -0.94 -6.83
CA GLU A 68 3.53 0.20 -7.36
C GLU A 68 4.81 0.47 -6.55
N TRP A 69 4.74 0.48 -5.22
CA TRP A 69 5.91 0.72 -4.38
C TRP A 69 6.90 -0.45 -4.38
N ASN A 70 6.43 -1.70 -4.54
CA ASN A 70 7.33 -2.85 -4.71
C ASN A 70 8.05 -2.83 -6.05
N GLU A 71 7.33 -2.57 -7.14
CA GLU A 71 7.93 -2.49 -8.49
C GLU A 71 8.97 -1.38 -8.58
N ARG A 72 8.76 -0.28 -7.84
CA ARG A 72 9.72 0.83 -7.74
C ARG A 72 10.85 0.60 -6.73
N GLY A 73 10.84 -0.51 -5.98
CA GLY A 73 11.82 -0.80 -4.93
C GLY A 73 11.73 0.12 -3.70
N VAL A 74 10.66 0.92 -3.58
CA VAL A 74 10.43 1.85 -2.46
C VAL A 74 9.99 1.08 -1.22
N PHE A 75 9.08 0.13 -1.39
CA PHE A 75 8.48 -0.58 -0.26
C PHE A 75 9.49 -1.41 0.56
N PRO A 76 10.44 -2.14 -0.05
CA PRO A 76 11.51 -2.81 0.71
C PRO A 76 12.37 -1.85 1.55
N ASN A 77 12.63 -0.65 1.03
CA ASN A 77 13.39 0.38 1.77
C ASN A 77 12.60 0.90 2.97
N ILE A 78 11.32 1.23 2.79
CA ILE A 78 10.41 1.62 3.87
C ILE A 78 10.35 0.53 4.94
N LEU A 79 10.26 -0.73 4.54
CA LEU A 79 10.20 -1.84 5.47
C LEU A 79 11.49 -1.98 6.28
N GLY A 80 12.66 -1.86 5.64
CA GLY A 80 13.96 -1.88 6.32
C GLY A 80 14.08 -0.76 7.35
N GLN A 81 13.71 0.47 6.97
CA GLN A 81 13.72 1.61 7.88
C GLN A 81 12.72 1.43 9.03
N LEU A 82 11.53 0.91 8.76
CA LEU A 82 10.55 0.63 9.81
C LEU A 82 11.06 -0.45 10.78
N TYR A 83 11.80 -1.44 10.28
CA TYR A 83 12.42 -2.46 11.12
C TYR A 83 13.45 -1.84 12.07
N GLU A 84 14.38 -1.02 11.57
CA GLU A 84 15.37 -0.34 12.42
C GLU A 84 14.70 0.48 13.53
N LEU A 85 13.59 1.15 13.20
CA LEU A 85 12.80 1.93 14.17
C LEU A 85 12.11 1.07 15.24
N LEU A 86 11.78 -0.19 14.94
CA LEU A 86 11.05 -1.09 15.85
C LEU A 86 11.97 -2.05 16.60
N GLU A 87 13.14 -2.36 16.04
CA GLU A 87 14.22 -3.10 16.70
C GLU A 87 14.68 -2.34 17.95
N ASP A 88 14.83 -1.01 17.85
CA ASP A 88 15.13 -0.13 19.00
C ASP A 88 14.07 -0.21 20.10
N GLN A 89 12.84 -0.61 19.75
CA GLN A 89 11.71 -0.78 20.68
C GLN A 89 11.50 -2.24 21.15
N GLY A 90 12.30 -3.20 20.68
CA GLY A 90 12.18 -4.62 21.06
C GLY A 90 10.94 -5.33 20.52
N LEU A 91 10.25 -4.76 19.52
CA LEU A 91 9.00 -5.27 18.94
C LEU A 91 9.28 -6.00 17.62
N LEU A 92 10.05 -7.09 17.69
CA LEU A 92 10.52 -7.85 16.53
C LEU A 92 9.54 -8.94 16.08
N ASP A 93 8.31 -8.57 15.70
CA ASP A 93 7.36 -9.48 15.01
C ASP A 93 7.36 -9.28 13.48
N LEU A 94 7.87 -8.15 12.99
CA LEU A 94 7.73 -7.82 11.57
C LEU A 94 8.67 -8.61 10.66
N ARG A 95 9.86 -9.00 11.10
CA ARG A 95 10.80 -9.75 10.25
C ARG A 95 10.28 -11.16 9.95
N GLU A 96 9.75 -11.87 10.94
CA GLU A 96 9.15 -13.21 10.73
C GLU A 96 7.86 -13.12 9.90
N ALA A 97 6.94 -12.21 10.26
CA ALA A 97 5.69 -12.03 9.52
C ALA A 97 5.91 -11.65 8.04
N PHE A 98 6.98 -10.92 7.74
CA PHE A 98 7.30 -10.52 6.36
C PHE A 98 8.02 -11.59 5.55
N ILE A 99 8.94 -12.37 6.14
CA ILE A 99 9.65 -13.41 5.41
C ILE A 99 8.68 -14.50 4.91
N ASP A 100 7.64 -14.82 5.69
CA ASP A 100 6.56 -15.72 5.25
C ASP A 100 5.60 -15.07 4.23
N GLY A 101 5.46 -13.74 4.24
CA GLY A 101 4.69 -13.00 3.25
C GLY A 101 5.42 -12.78 1.91
N THR A 102 6.74 -12.90 1.90
CA THR A 102 7.56 -12.75 0.68
C THR A 102 7.39 -13.92 -0.28
N PHE A 103 6.66 -13.63 -1.37
CA PHE A 103 6.76 -14.27 -2.68
C PHE A 103 6.22 -15.71 -2.85
N SER A 104 4.89 -15.82 -2.93
CA SER A 104 4.31 -16.60 -4.04
C SER A 104 3.78 -15.64 -5.09
N ALA A 105 4.61 -15.33 -6.09
CA ALA A 105 4.10 -14.84 -7.36
C ALA A 105 3.07 -15.84 -7.86
N ALA A 106 1.78 -15.48 -7.82
CA ALA A 106 0.74 -16.31 -8.41
C ALA A 106 1.08 -16.52 -9.90
N LYS A 107 1.45 -17.74 -10.28
CA LYS A 107 1.60 -18.16 -11.67
C LYS A 107 0.24 -18.11 -12.38
N LYS A 108 -0.25 -16.92 -12.78
CA LYS A 108 -1.23 -16.77 -13.86
C LYS A 108 -1.48 -15.32 -14.25
N GLY A 109 -1.29 -15.02 -15.54
CA GLY A 109 -2.00 -13.94 -16.24
C GLY A 109 -1.10 -12.83 -16.77
N ALA A 110 -0.41 -13.09 -17.87
CA ALA A 110 0.15 -12.03 -18.70
C ALA A 110 -0.98 -11.17 -19.33
N ARG A 111 -0.72 -9.85 -19.37
CA ARG A 111 -1.22 -8.82 -20.30
C ARG A 111 -2.73 -8.51 -20.31
N THR A 112 -3.10 -7.36 -19.77
CA THR A 112 -3.33 -6.12 -20.56
C THR A 112 -3.64 -4.95 -19.64
N LEU A 113 -2.88 -3.87 -19.76
CA LEU A 113 -3.30 -2.53 -19.34
C LEU A 113 -4.55 -2.16 -20.16
N ALA A 114 -5.73 -2.56 -19.68
CA ALA A 114 -6.98 -2.06 -20.20
C ALA A 114 -7.15 -0.62 -19.71
N GLN A 115 -6.96 0.34 -20.61
CA GLN A 115 -7.39 1.72 -20.38
C GLN A 115 -8.86 1.73 -19.94
N PRO A 116 -9.26 2.44 -18.89
CA PRO A 116 -10.67 2.59 -18.59
C PRO A 116 -11.30 3.50 -19.65
N ARG A 117 -11.92 2.88 -20.67
CA ARG A 117 -12.87 3.57 -21.56
C ARG A 117 -14.04 4.05 -20.71
N ARG A 118 -14.05 5.34 -20.37
CA ARG A 118 -15.27 6.04 -19.96
C ARG A 118 -16.26 5.98 -21.11
N ALA A 119 -17.30 5.16 -20.96
CA ALA A 119 -18.55 5.32 -21.68
C ALA A 119 -19.69 5.19 -20.67
N ARG A 120 -20.45 6.27 -20.46
CA ARG A 120 -21.81 6.20 -19.89
C ARG A 120 -22.74 6.88 -20.89
N ALA A 121 -23.78 6.13 -21.25
CA ALA A 121 -24.73 6.32 -22.33
C ALA A 121 -25.57 7.61 -22.24
N PRO A 122 -26.19 8.06 -23.36
CA PRO A 122 -27.08 9.22 -23.38
C PRO A 122 -28.40 8.95 -22.61
N LYS A 123 -28.99 10.03 -22.11
CA LYS A 123 -30.29 10.04 -21.43
C LYS A 123 -31.40 9.87 -22.47
N SER A 124 -32.35 8.99 -22.18
CA SER A 124 -33.59 8.81 -22.93
C SER A 124 -34.54 9.99 -22.68
N CYS A 125 -35.11 10.53 -23.76
CA CYS A 125 -36.43 11.15 -23.80
C CYS A 125 -37.22 10.44 -24.91
#